data_AF-A0A850LXF3-F1
#
_entry.id   AF-A0A850LXF3-F1
#
_cell.length_a   1.000
_cell.length_b   1.000
_cell.length_c   1.000
_cell.angle_alpha   90.00
_cell.angle_beta   90.00
_cell.angle_gamma   90.00
#
_symmetry.space_group_name_H-M   'P 1'
#
loop_
_entity.id
_entity.type
_entity.pdbx_description
1 polymer ?
#
loop_
_entity_poly.entity_id
_entity_poly.type
_entity_poly.pdbx_seq_one_letter_code
_entity_poly.pdbx_strand_id
1 'polypeptide(L)'
;MSQWLGLPKIKKEDIEKWQPTFVENFPVLAKYFVDDQKLRVTIVMEYDMADKFIAKIKKKYKKAVPSTIHKAALEAIEDWLKK
;
A
#
# COMPACT_ATOMS: atom_id res chain seq x y z
N MET A 1 0.85 5.89 -23.54
CA MET A 1 1.34 5.32 -22.27
C MET A 1 2.67 5.98 -21.88
N SER A 2 2.59 7.21 -21.40
CA SER A 2 3.75 8.03 -21.02
C SER A 2 3.42 8.67 -19.68
N GLN A 3 4.38 8.69 -18.76
CA GLN A 3 4.33 9.17 -17.36
C GLN A 3 4.18 8.14 -16.21
N TRP A 4 4.78 6.95 -16.37
CA TRP A 4 5.26 6.15 -15.22
C TRP A 4 6.80 6.02 -15.20
N LEU A 5 7.51 6.97 -15.84
CA LEU A 5 8.96 6.94 -16.10
C LEU A 5 9.75 8.00 -15.29
N GLY A 6 9.27 8.41 -14.10
CA GLY A 6 9.83 9.60 -13.42
C GLY A 6 10.07 9.55 -11.91
N LEU A 7 9.65 8.52 -11.18
CA LEU A 7 9.96 8.43 -9.74
C LEU A 7 11.23 7.59 -9.54
N PRO A 8 12.23 8.07 -8.77
CA PRO A 8 13.45 7.31 -8.53
C PRO A 8 13.07 6.01 -7.83
N LYS A 9 13.34 4.89 -8.50
CA LYS A 9 13.33 3.57 -7.89
C LYS A 9 14.13 3.66 -6.60
N ILE A 10 13.49 3.41 -5.45
CA ILE A 10 14.16 3.43 -4.16
C ILE A 10 15.30 2.42 -4.23
N LYS A 11 16.53 2.90 -4.08
CA LYS A 11 17.71 2.03 -4.01
C LYS A 11 18.08 1.80 -2.56
N LYS A 12 18.90 0.78 -2.33
CA LYS A 12 19.39 0.46 -0.98
C LYS A 12 20.16 1.66 -0.40
N GLU A 13 20.93 2.35 -1.24
CA GLU A 13 21.73 3.50 -0.86
C GLU A 13 20.86 4.69 -0.40
N ASP A 14 19.65 4.82 -0.93
CA ASP A 14 18.70 5.86 -0.50
C ASP A 14 18.18 5.57 0.92
N ILE A 15 17.90 4.30 1.23
CA ILE A 15 17.46 3.87 2.56
C ILE A 15 18.62 3.99 3.56
N GLU A 16 19.82 3.60 3.17
CA GLU A 16 21.02 3.67 4.01
C GLU A 16 21.39 5.11 4.36
N LYS A 17 21.23 6.04 3.41
CA LYS A 17 21.49 7.47 3.63
C LYS A 17 20.50 8.11 4.64
N TRP A 18 19.24 7.73 4.58
CA TRP A 18 18.19 8.32 5.42
C TRP A 18 17.97 7.56 6.74
N GLN A 19 18.26 6.26 6.76
CA GLN A 19 18.00 5.38 7.89
C GLN A 19 19.04 4.25 7.94
N PRO A 20 20.32 4.56 8.23
CA PRO A 20 21.42 3.58 8.17
C PRO A 20 21.19 2.39 9.12
N THR A 21 20.67 2.67 10.31
CA THR A 21 20.33 1.64 11.31
C THR A 21 19.21 0.70 10.86
N PHE A 22 18.37 1.12 9.91
CA PHE A 22 17.34 0.26 9.34
C PHE A 22 17.92 -0.75 8.35
N VAL A 23 18.88 -0.33 7.53
CA VAL A 23 19.61 -1.23 6.62
C VAL A 23 20.51 -2.18 7.39
N GLU A 24 21.16 -1.71 8.46
CA GLU A 24 22.05 -2.50 9.31
C GLU A 24 21.29 -3.55 10.13
N ASN A 25 20.24 -3.15 10.84
CA ASN A 25 19.51 -4.05 11.75
C ASN A 25 18.45 -4.89 11.02
N PHE A 26 17.95 -4.43 9.88
CA PHE A 26 16.87 -5.10 9.14
C PHE A 26 17.17 -5.22 7.63
N PRO A 27 18.31 -5.84 7.23
CA PRO A 27 18.76 -5.88 5.84
C PRO A 27 17.76 -6.59 4.90
N VAL A 28 17.04 -7.59 5.40
CA VAL A 28 16.00 -8.31 4.65
C VAL A 28 14.79 -7.40 4.37
N LEU A 29 14.40 -6.56 5.32
CA LEU A 29 13.29 -5.61 5.13
C LEU A 29 13.71 -4.48 4.19
N ALA A 30 14.92 -3.94 4.34
CA ALA A 30 15.45 -2.94 3.42
C ALA A 30 15.47 -3.47 1.98
N LYS A 31 15.91 -4.71 1.76
CA LYS A 31 15.86 -5.37 0.45
C LYS A 31 14.42 -5.55 -0.03
N TYR A 32 13.50 -5.97 0.84
CA TYR A 32 12.09 -6.07 0.50
C TYR A 32 11.49 -4.73 0.04
N PHE A 33 11.86 -3.59 0.63
CA PHE A 33 11.39 -2.28 0.15
C PHE A 33 11.98 -1.86 -1.21
N VAL A 34 13.22 -2.26 -1.50
CA VAL A 34 13.87 -2.02 -2.79
C VAL A 34 13.28 -2.91 -3.89
N ASP A 35 13.02 -4.17 -3.56
CA ASP A 35 12.51 -5.17 -4.51
C ASP A 35 11.00 -5.04 -4.72
N ASP A 36 10.23 -4.87 -3.64
CA ASP A 36 8.78 -4.80 -3.64
C ASP A 36 8.30 -3.36 -3.83
N GLN A 37 8.75 -2.69 -4.91
CA GLN A 37 8.49 -1.29 -5.31
C GLN A 37 6.99 -0.92 -5.52
N LYS A 38 6.10 -1.63 -4.84
CA LYS A 38 4.67 -1.38 -4.77
C LYS A 38 4.41 0.02 -4.24
N LEU A 39 3.61 0.76 -5.01
CA LEU A 39 2.98 1.97 -4.57
C LEU A 39 2.13 1.69 -3.31
N ARG A 40 2.35 2.46 -2.25
CA ARG A 40 1.55 2.42 -1.03
C ARG A 40 0.72 3.68 -0.95
N VAL A 41 -0.59 3.52 -0.80
CA VAL A 41 -1.52 4.64 -0.63
C VAL A 41 -2.08 4.57 0.78
N THR A 42 -1.91 5.66 1.53
CA THR A 42 -2.55 5.83 2.85
C THR A 42 -3.71 6.78 2.67
N ILE A 43 -4.92 6.36 3.06
CA ILE A 43 -6.14 7.15 2.90
C ILE A 43 -6.69 7.45 4.29
N VAL A 44 -6.88 8.74 4.58
CA VAL A 44 -7.63 9.20 5.74
C VAL A 44 -9.09 9.33 5.31
N MET A 45 -9.99 8.67 6.02
CA MET A 45 -11.42 8.67 5.73
C MET A 45 -12.19 9.31 6.89
N GLU A 46 -13.24 10.06 6.57
CA GLU A 46 -14.24 10.49 7.54
C GLU A 46 -14.89 9.29 8.21
N TYR A 47 -15.24 9.43 9.49
CA TYR A 47 -15.77 8.34 10.32
C TYR A 47 -16.99 7.65 9.69
N ASP A 48 -17.97 8.41 9.21
CA ASP A 48 -19.17 7.88 8.56
C ASP A 48 -18.86 7.07 7.30
N MET A 49 -17.84 7.48 6.55
CA MET A 49 -17.42 6.78 5.34
C MET A 49 -16.70 5.48 5.71
N ALA A 50 -15.81 5.53 6.70
CA ALA A 50 -15.10 4.36 7.20
C ALA A 50 -16.09 3.29 7.71
N ASP A 51 -17.12 3.69 8.46
CA ASP A 51 -18.14 2.78 8.98
C ASP A 51 -18.95 2.12 7.86
N LYS A 52 -19.40 2.91 6.87
CA LYS A 52 -20.10 2.38 5.68
C LYS A 52 -19.22 1.41 4.90
N PHE A 53 -17.94 1.71 4.77
CA PHE A 53 -16.98 0.84 4.08
C PHE A 53 -16.76 -0.47 4.84
N ILE A 54 -16.52 -0.42 6.14
CA ILE A 54 -16.37 -1.60 7.00
C ILE A 54 -17.64 -2.45 6.98
N ALA A 55 -18.84 -1.85 7.01
CA ALA A 55 -20.10 -2.56 6.93
C ALA A 55 -20.24 -3.33 5.59
N LYS A 56 -19.88 -2.69 4.46
CA LYS A 56 -19.85 -3.37 3.15
C LYS A 56 -18.85 -4.52 3.13
N ILE A 57 -17.66 -4.36 3.69
CA ILE A 57 -16.65 -5.43 3.79
C ILE A 57 -17.18 -6.59 4.63
N LYS A 58 -17.78 -6.32 5.79
CA LYS A 58 -18.39 -7.36 6.63
C LYS A 58 -19.47 -8.12 5.86
N LYS A 59 -20.31 -7.43 5.08
CA LYS A 59 -21.34 -8.08 4.25
C LYS A 59 -20.76 -8.98 3.17
N LYS A 60 -19.67 -8.56 2.51
CA LYS A 60 -19.03 -9.29 1.40
C LYS A 60 -18.12 -10.44 1.86
N TYR A 61 -17.30 -10.21 2.88
CA TYR A 61 -16.25 -11.13 3.33
C TYR A 61 -16.48 -11.74 4.71
N LYS A 62 -17.65 -11.49 5.34
CA LYS A 62 -18.04 -11.92 6.70
C LYS A 62 -17.23 -11.29 7.84
N LYS A 63 -15.98 -10.86 7.60
CA LYS A 63 -15.11 -10.20 8.58
C LYS A 63 -14.38 -9.01 7.97
N ALA A 64 -14.22 -7.95 8.76
CA ALA A 64 -13.37 -6.81 8.44
C ALA A 64 -12.04 -6.97 9.18
N VAL A 65 -11.08 -7.59 8.49
CA VAL A 65 -9.70 -7.78 8.96
C VAL A 65 -8.77 -7.14 7.92
N PRO A 66 -7.50 -6.84 8.26
CA PRO A 66 -6.60 -6.13 7.35
C PRO A 66 -6.53 -6.72 5.94
N SER A 67 -6.56 -8.06 5.81
CA SER A 67 -6.52 -8.73 4.50
C SER A 67 -7.79 -8.53 3.67
N THR A 68 -8.97 -8.48 4.28
CA THR A 68 -10.24 -8.25 3.55
C THR A 68 -10.43 -6.78 3.21
N ILE A 69 -9.95 -5.89 4.08
CA ILE A 69 -9.89 -4.45 3.81
C ILE A 69 -8.96 -4.17 2.63
N HIS A 70 -7.76 -4.75 2.63
CA HIS A 70 -6.80 -4.60 1.53
C HIS A 70 -7.37 -5.09 0.19
N LYS A 71 -8.00 -6.28 0.17
CA LYS A 71 -8.66 -6.82 -1.03
C LYS A 71 -9.78 -5.89 -1.52
N ALA A 72 -10.66 -5.44 -0.64
CA ALA A 72 -11.75 -4.55 -1.00
C ALA A 72 -11.26 -3.21 -1.57
N ALA A 73 -10.16 -2.66 -1.03
CA ALA A 73 -9.53 -1.46 -1.54
C ALA A 73 -8.93 -1.67 -2.94
N LEU A 74 -8.22 -2.79 -3.17
CA LEU A 74 -7.69 -3.14 -4.49
C LEU A 74 -8.79 -3.33 -5.53
N GLU A 75 -9.86 -4.05 -5.17
CA GLU A 75 -11.01 -4.23 -6.07
C GLU A 75 -11.66 -2.88 -6.44
N ALA A 76 -11.82 -1.97 -5.48
CA ALA A 76 -12.35 -0.64 -5.76
C ALA A 76 -11.46 0.18 -6.71
N ILE A 77 -10.13 0.03 -6.57
CA ILE A 77 -9.16 0.67 -7.48
C ILE A 77 -9.24 0.03 -8.87
N GLU A 78 -9.28 -1.30 -8.98
CA GLU A 78 -9.42 -1.99 -10.26
C GLU A 78 -10.72 -1.61 -10.98
N ASP A 79 -11.83 -1.53 -10.24
CA ASP A 79 -13.12 -1.10 -10.78
C ASP A 79 -13.11 0.35 -11.25
N TRP A 80 -12.34 1.21 -10.57
CA TRP A 80 -12.15 2.60 -11.01
C TRP A 80 -11.31 2.70 -12.29
N LEU A 81 -10.26 1.87 -12.43
CA LEU A 81 -9.41 1.85 -13.62
C LEU A 81 -10.09 1.26 -14.86
N LYS A 82 -11.13 0.44 -14.69
CA LYS A 82 -11.91 -0.16 -15.78
C LYS A 82 -13.03 0.76 -16.30
N LYS A 83 -13.31 1.87 -15.61
CA LYS A 83 -14.27 2.89 -16.02
C LYS A 83 -13.58 3.97 -16.83
#